data_AF-A0A9P4H6M3-F1
#
_entry.id   AF-A0A9P4H6M3-F1
#
_cell.length_a   1.000
_cell.length_b   1.000
_cell.length_c   1.000
_cell.angle_alpha   90.00
_cell.angle_beta   90.00
_cell.angle_gamma   90.00
#
_symmetry.space_group_name_H-M   'P 1'
#
loop_
_entity.id
_entity.type
_entity.pdbx_description
1 polymer ?
#
loop_
_entity_poly.entity_id
_entity_poly.type
_entity_poly.pdbx_seq_one_letter_code
_entity_poly.pdbx_strand_id
1 'polypeptide(L)'
;MTTAHRPTFDPARGKEAQRGPAYHQRLLPAHTVLKHRQPGQGGDADQKRDLRAELLEAEARHFAKKNGTYVEPEAATESGTVEKRQIDAVAAEDEDGDDEAAQKRRRIEVLEQYREIDADDSSSESESSDDDDEDDEDETAALMRELEKIKKERAEAKAKEEAERAAVEEEQREIDVARGNPLLNSRDFTMKRRWDDDVVFKNQARGTEDRNKKKEFINDMLRSDFHKKFMSKYIR
;
A
#
# COMPACT_ATOMS: atom_id res chain seq x y z
N MET A 1 -17.43 63.59 23.38
CA MET A 1 -17.96 62.21 23.31
C MET A 1 -18.89 62.00 24.50
N THR A 2 -20.01 61.30 24.36
CA THR A 2 -20.99 61.10 25.45
C THR A 2 -20.66 59.87 26.29
N THR A 3 -20.65 60.01 27.61
CA THR A 3 -20.20 59.00 28.58
C THR A 3 -21.28 58.01 29.02
N ALA A 4 -22.33 57.83 28.21
CA ALA A 4 -23.50 57.01 28.56
C ALA A 4 -23.24 55.50 28.48
N HIS A 5 -22.47 55.04 27.49
CA HIS A 5 -22.08 53.64 27.35
C HIS A 5 -20.88 53.35 28.26
N ARG A 6 -21.11 52.61 29.35
CA ARG A 6 -20.09 52.25 30.36
C ARG A 6 -20.20 50.76 30.71
N PRO A 7 -19.09 50.05 30.95
CA PRO A 7 -19.12 48.69 31.46
C PRO A 7 -19.65 48.64 32.90
N THR A 8 -20.29 47.54 33.27
CA THR A 8 -20.75 47.26 34.62
C THR A 8 -19.62 46.66 35.46
N PHE A 9 -18.98 47.48 36.32
CA PHE A 9 -17.93 47.00 37.22
C PHE A 9 -18.49 46.27 38.45
N ASP A 10 -19.54 46.82 39.08
CA ASP A 10 -20.29 46.16 40.15
C ASP A 10 -21.61 45.57 39.60
N PRO A 11 -21.89 44.27 39.82
CA PRO A 11 -23.18 43.68 39.49
C PRO A 11 -24.27 44.08 40.49
N ALA A 12 -25.52 44.16 40.02
CA ALA A 12 -26.67 44.45 40.89
C ALA A 12 -26.85 43.34 41.93
N ARG A 13 -26.68 43.68 43.22
CA ARG A 13 -26.85 42.73 44.33
C ARG A 13 -28.33 42.48 44.61
N GLY A 14 -28.69 41.21 44.76
CA GLY A 14 -30.04 40.80 45.16
C GLY A 14 -30.43 41.39 46.52
N LYS A 15 -31.62 41.98 46.57
CA LYS A 15 -32.37 42.37 47.77
C LYS A 15 -33.81 41.92 47.57
N GLU A 16 -34.66 42.02 48.59
CA GLU A 16 -36.10 41.85 48.40
C GLU A 16 -36.65 42.93 47.47
N ALA A 17 -36.88 42.56 46.21
CA ALA A 17 -37.56 43.41 45.25
C ALA A 17 -39.06 43.43 45.58
N GLN A 18 -39.68 44.61 45.55
CA GLN A 18 -41.09 44.79 45.88
C GLN A 18 -41.98 44.09 44.83
N ARG A 19 -42.34 42.84 45.11
CA ARG A 19 -42.99 41.92 44.18
C ARG A 19 -44.47 42.26 44.06
N GLY A 20 -44.81 43.13 43.11
CA GLY A 20 -46.20 43.53 42.84
C GLY A 20 -47.11 42.36 42.44
N PRO A 21 -48.44 42.57 42.40
CA PRO A 21 -49.45 41.52 42.19
C PRO A 21 -49.52 40.97 40.75
N ALA A 22 -48.53 41.27 39.90
CA ALA A 22 -48.46 40.81 38.53
C ALA A 22 -47.78 39.43 38.43
N TYR A 23 -48.53 38.41 38.01
CA TYR A 23 -48.02 37.07 37.77
C TYR A 23 -47.59 36.90 36.31
N HIS A 24 -46.39 36.36 36.10
CA HIS A 24 -45.90 36.00 34.77
C HIS A 24 -46.34 34.58 34.40
N GLN A 25 -46.53 34.27 33.10
CA GLN A 25 -46.99 32.95 32.64
C GLN A 25 -46.13 31.77 33.17
N ARG A 26 -44.82 31.97 33.35
CA ARG A 26 -43.90 30.97 33.94
C ARG A 26 -44.06 30.74 35.45
N LEU A 27 -44.93 31.51 36.12
CA LEU A 27 -45.29 31.35 37.54
C LEU A 27 -46.66 30.67 37.73
N LEU A 28 -47.31 30.25 36.65
CA LEU A 28 -48.48 29.38 36.73
C LEU A 28 -48.07 28.00 37.31
N PRO A 29 -48.96 27.31 38.06
CA PRO A 29 -48.62 26.03 38.67
C PRO A 29 -48.18 24.97 37.64
N ALA A 30 -46.93 24.55 37.73
CA ALA A 30 -46.31 23.51 36.90
C ALA A 30 -45.36 22.68 37.77
N HIS A 31 -45.20 21.38 37.45
CA HIS A 31 -44.37 20.43 38.20
C HIS A 31 -44.63 20.44 39.73
N THR A 32 -45.90 20.51 40.12
CA THR A 32 -46.36 20.58 41.52
C THR A 32 -46.08 19.34 42.37
N VAL A 33 -45.56 18.26 41.77
CA VAL A 33 -45.19 17.01 42.43
C VAL A 33 -43.71 16.72 42.16
N LEU A 34 -42.90 16.66 43.23
CA LEU A 34 -41.51 16.25 43.15
C LEU A 34 -41.40 14.74 42.97
N LYS A 35 -40.50 14.29 42.09
CA LYS A 35 -40.20 12.86 41.91
C LYS A 35 -39.08 12.45 42.86
N HIS A 36 -39.36 11.48 43.73
CA HIS A 36 -38.37 10.88 44.63
C HIS A 36 -37.80 9.61 44.02
N ARG A 37 -36.48 9.39 44.16
CA ARG A 37 -35.81 8.15 43.72
C ARG A 37 -36.41 6.96 44.47
N GLN A 38 -36.83 5.94 43.72
CA GLN A 38 -37.28 4.67 44.28
C GLN A 38 -36.08 3.72 44.50
N PRO A 39 -36.21 2.68 45.34
CA PRO A 39 -35.17 1.66 45.47
C PRO A 39 -34.75 1.08 44.11
N GLY A 40 -33.44 0.92 43.92
CA GLY A 40 -32.82 0.49 42.66
C GLY A 40 -32.49 1.63 41.69
N GLN A 41 -32.92 2.87 41.98
CA GLN A 41 -32.61 4.05 41.15
C GLN A 41 -31.34 4.80 41.64
N GLY A 42 -30.50 4.16 42.46
CA GLY A 42 -29.38 4.83 43.11
C GLY A 42 -29.87 5.93 44.06
N GLY A 43 -30.90 5.64 44.86
CA GLY A 43 -31.36 6.52 45.93
C GLY A 43 -30.69 6.20 47.27
N ASP A 44 -30.95 7.02 48.29
CA ASP A 44 -30.54 6.73 49.68
C ASP A 44 -31.24 5.48 50.26
N ALA A 45 -32.31 5.02 49.60
CA ALA A 45 -33.02 3.78 49.89
C ALA A 45 -32.39 2.52 49.25
N ASP A 46 -31.33 2.66 48.45
CA ASP A 46 -30.56 1.53 47.92
C ASP A 46 -29.62 0.97 49.00
N GLN A 47 -29.30 -0.33 48.94
CA GLN A 47 -28.28 -0.92 49.81
C GLN A 47 -26.88 -0.36 49.48
N LYS A 48 -26.01 -0.27 50.50
CA LYS A 48 -24.63 0.19 50.35
C LYS A 48 -23.83 -0.80 49.49
N ARG A 49 -23.42 -0.34 48.29
CA ARG A 49 -22.59 -1.10 47.34
C ARG A 49 -21.11 -0.79 47.56
N ASP A 50 -20.23 -1.73 47.24
CA ASP A 50 -18.80 -1.41 47.08
C ASP A 50 -18.56 -0.78 45.70
N LEU A 51 -18.70 0.54 45.66
CA LEU A 51 -18.49 1.35 44.46
C LEU A 51 -17.05 1.26 43.91
N ARG A 52 -16.07 0.84 44.72
CA ARG A 52 -14.68 0.66 44.26
C ARG A 52 -14.55 -0.65 43.48
N ALA A 53 -15.16 -1.74 43.96
CA ALA A 53 -15.19 -3.01 43.25
C ALA A 53 -15.99 -2.89 41.93
N GLU A 54 -17.19 -2.29 41.99
CA GLU A 54 -18.07 -2.07 40.83
C GLU A 54 -17.36 -1.23 39.73
N LEU A 55 -16.62 -0.19 40.12
CA LEU A 55 -15.83 0.63 39.19
C LEU A 55 -14.67 -0.13 38.54
N LEU A 56 -13.87 -0.85 39.33
CA LEU A 56 -12.71 -1.59 38.80
C LEU A 56 -13.13 -2.70 37.84
N GLU A 57 -14.27 -3.36 38.10
CA GLU A 57 -14.84 -4.34 37.17
C GLU A 57 -15.34 -3.66 35.88
N ALA A 58 -16.05 -2.52 35.98
CA ALA A 58 -16.52 -1.78 34.83
C ALA A 58 -15.36 -1.26 33.94
N GLU A 59 -14.27 -0.79 34.55
CA GLU A 59 -13.04 -0.42 33.84
C GLU A 59 -12.41 -1.63 33.14
N ALA A 60 -12.24 -2.76 33.84
CA ALA A 60 -11.67 -3.98 33.25
C ALA A 60 -12.49 -4.49 32.06
N ARG A 61 -13.83 -4.53 32.18
CA ARG A 61 -14.77 -4.87 31.10
C ARG A 61 -14.63 -3.90 29.90
N HIS A 62 -14.51 -2.60 30.16
CA HIS A 62 -14.30 -1.59 29.12
C HIS A 62 -12.94 -1.75 28.40
N PHE A 63 -11.84 -1.97 29.12
CA PHE A 63 -10.53 -2.18 28.52
C PHE A 63 -10.47 -3.48 27.70
N ALA A 64 -11.01 -4.58 28.20
CA ALA A 64 -11.14 -5.81 27.43
C ALA A 64 -11.95 -5.60 26.13
N LYS A 65 -13.06 -4.85 26.20
CA LYS A 65 -13.88 -4.54 25.02
C LYS A 65 -13.17 -3.64 24.01
N LYS A 66 -12.37 -2.67 24.48
CA LYS A 66 -11.52 -1.85 23.60
C LYS A 66 -10.42 -2.67 22.92
N ASN A 67 -9.86 -3.64 23.64
CA ASN A 67 -8.76 -4.48 23.16
C ASN A 67 -9.22 -5.70 22.34
N GLY A 68 -10.51 -5.83 22.01
CA GLY A 68 -11.08 -6.97 21.28
C GLY A 68 -11.16 -8.30 22.06
N THR A 69 -10.57 -8.38 23.25
CA THR A 69 -10.46 -9.61 24.06
C THR A 69 -11.65 -9.87 24.99
N TYR A 70 -12.74 -9.12 24.85
CA TYR A 70 -13.94 -9.28 25.68
C TYR A 70 -14.78 -10.49 25.27
N VAL A 71 -14.59 -11.60 25.99
CA VAL A 71 -15.55 -12.70 26.02
C VAL A 71 -16.63 -12.36 27.04
N GLU A 72 -17.88 -12.27 26.59
CA GLU A 72 -19.04 -12.03 27.46
C GLU A 72 -19.40 -13.32 28.21
N PRO A 73 -19.41 -13.33 29.56
CA PRO A 73 -20.01 -14.42 30.33
C PRO A 73 -21.54 -14.39 30.16
N GLU A 74 -22.17 -15.57 30.18
CA GLU A 74 -23.63 -15.76 30.03
C GLU A 74 -24.22 -15.54 28.63
N ALA A 75 -23.58 -16.09 27.59
CA ALA A 75 -24.24 -16.41 26.30
C ALA A 75 -25.27 -17.58 26.44
N ALA A 76 -26.10 -17.55 27.48
CA ALA A 76 -26.84 -18.71 28.01
C ALA A 76 -28.23 -18.39 28.61
N THR A 77 -28.96 -17.37 28.12
CA THR A 77 -30.44 -17.32 28.26
C THR A 77 -31.15 -16.39 27.25
N GLU A 78 -31.73 -17.02 26.22
CA GLU A 78 -32.97 -16.66 25.50
C GLU A 78 -33.34 -15.18 25.21
N SER A 79 -33.04 -14.75 23.98
CA SER A 79 -33.93 -14.05 23.02
C SER A 79 -34.99 -13.03 23.48
N GLY A 80 -34.90 -11.77 23.01
CA GLY A 80 -35.98 -10.77 23.17
C GLY A 80 -35.83 -9.47 22.37
N THR A 81 -36.29 -9.47 21.12
CA THR A 81 -36.31 -8.35 20.13
C THR A 81 -36.55 -6.92 20.66
N VAL A 82 -35.65 -5.97 20.37
CA VAL A 82 -36.01 -4.63 19.82
C VAL A 82 -34.87 -4.11 18.94
N GLU A 83 -35.11 -3.92 17.64
CA GLU A 83 -34.19 -3.13 16.81
C GLU A 83 -34.29 -1.63 17.14
N LYS A 84 -33.19 -1.03 17.61
CA LYS A 84 -33.00 0.42 17.60
C LYS A 84 -31.73 0.76 16.85
N ARG A 85 -31.89 1.60 15.82
CA ARG A 85 -30.84 2.02 14.88
C ARG A 85 -29.56 2.41 15.62
N GLN A 86 -28.52 1.62 15.42
CA GLN A 86 -27.17 2.01 15.82
C GLN A 86 -26.73 3.15 14.90
N ILE A 87 -26.09 4.17 15.48
CA ILE A 87 -25.49 5.28 14.71
C ILE A 87 -24.06 4.87 14.41
N ASP A 88 -23.68 5.01 13.14
CA ASP A 88 -22.52 4.37 12.53
C ASP A 88 -21.20 4.69 13.25
N ALA A 89 -20.71 3.71 14.01
CA ALA A 89 -19.54 3.82 14.87
C ALA A 89 -18.33 3.18 14.18
N VAL A 90 -17.89 3.79 13.08
CA VAL A 90 -16.79 3.34 12.20
C VAL A 90 -15.64 2.74 13.00
N ALA A 91 -15.47 1.42 12.85
CA ALA A 91 -14.42 0.64 13.50
C ALA A 91 -13.01 1.18 13.16
N ALA A 92 -12.04 0.82 14.00
CA ALA A 92 -10.63 0.97 13.71
C ALA A 92 -10.04 -0.44 13.70
N GLU A 93 -9.65 -0.90 12.52
CA GLU A 93 -8.87 -2.12 12.32
C GLU A 93 -7.41 -1.68 12.25
N ASP A 94 -6.62 -2.05 13.27
CA ASP A 94 -5.18 -1.80 13.38
C ASP A 94 -4.42 -3.13 13.21
N GLU A 95 -4.57 -3.78 12.05
CA GLU A 95 -3.92 -5.06 11.73
C GLU A 95 -3.59 -5.16 10.22
N ASP A 96 -2.36 -4.76 9.83
CA ASP A 96 -1.68 -5.15 8.57
C ASP A 96 -0.24 -4.59 8.53
N GLY A 97 0.62 -5.05 9.46
CA GLY A 97 1.97 -4.48 9.69
C GLY A 97 3.15 -5.30 9.17
N ASP A 98 3.13 -6.62 9.35
CA ASP A 98 4.33 -7.47 9.21
C ASP A 98 4.45 -8.20 7.85
N ASP A 99 3.34 -8.51 7.17
CA ASP A 99 3.36 -9.41 6.01
C ASP A 99 4.06 -8.83 4.78
N GLU A 100 3.96 -7.51 4.54
CA GLU A 100 4.60 -6.87 3.38
C GLU A 100 6.14 -6.92 3.47
N ALA A 101 6.70 -6.98 4.68
CA ALA A 101 8.14 -7.10 4.92
C ALA A 101 8.65 -8.53 4.66
N ALA A 102 7.87 -9.55 5.03
CA ALA A 102 8.19 -10.95 4.78
C ALA A 102 8.18 -11.28 3.28
N GLN A 103 7.18 -10.79 2.54
CA GLN A 103 7.04 -11.04 1.10
C GLN A 103 8.20 -10.43 0.28
N LYS A 104 8.67 -9.22 0.64
CA LYS A 104 9.79 -8.55 -0.03
C LYS A 104 11.10 -9.33 0.09
N ARG A 105 11.38 -9.95 1.25
CA ARG A 105 12.59 -10.75 1.47
C ARG A 105 12.64 -11.97 0.56
N ARG A 106 11.56 -12.77 0.53
CA ARG A 106 11.46 -13.98 -0.32
C ARG A 106 11.64 -13.69 -1.81
N ARG A 107 11.22 -12.51 -2.27
CA ARG A 107 11.37 -12.09 -3.68
C ARG A 107 12.81 -11.74 -4.08
N ILE A 108 13.65 -11.32 -3.13
CA ILE A 108 15.06 -11.02 -3.39
C ILE A 108 15.88 -12.32 -3.46
N GLU A 109 15.68 -13.20 -2.47
CA GLU A 109 16.31 -14.53 -2.38
C GLU A 109 16.12 -15.36 -3.67
N VAL A 110 14.91 -15.35 -4.25
CA VAL A 110 14.63 -16.02 -5.53
C VAL A 110 15.34 -15.38 -6.72
N LEU A 111 15.63 -14.06 -6.71
CA LEU A 111 16.32 -13.40 -7.84
C LEU A 111 17.83 -13.60 -7.81
N GLU A 112 18.43 -13.85 -6.65
CA GLU A 112 19.87 -14.14 -6.55
C GLU A 112 20.18 -15.57 -7.03
N GLN A 113 19.33 -16.55 -6.72
CA GLN A 113 19.50 -17.96 -7.12
C GLN A 113 19.53 -18.24 -8.63
N TYR A 114 18.93 -17.37 -9.47
CA TYR A 114 18.97 -17.51 -10.93
C TYR A 114 20.07 -16.68 -11.61
N ARG A 115 20.84 -15.88 -10.85
CA ARG A 115 21.89 -15.01 -11.40
C ARG A 115 23.18 -15.76 -11.72
N GLU A 116 23.43 -16.87 -11.05
CA GLU A 116 24.68 -17.66 -11.18
C GLU A 116 24.66 -18.64 -12.38
N ILE A 117 23.59 -18.62 -13.20
CA ILE A 117 23.35 -19.57 -14.30
C ILE A 117 23.64 -18.93 -15.68
N ASP A 118 23.77 -17.61 -15.76
CA ASP A 118 23.79 -16.82 -17.01
C ASP A 118 25.12 -16.05 -17.18
N ALA A 119 26.26 -16.70 -16.92
CA ALA A 119 27.58 -16.04 -16.85
C ALA A 119 28.78 -16.97 -17.17
N ASP A 120 28.96 -17.36 -18.44
CA ASP A 120 30.28 -17.76 -18.95
C ASP A 120 30.42 -17.55 -20.48
N ASP A 121 31.68 -17.70 -20.93
CA ASP A 121 32.28 -17.75 -22.27
C ASP A 121 32.43 -16.44 -23.09
N SER A 122 33.71 -16.14 -23.35
CA SER A 122 34.23 -15.31 -24.42
C SER A 122 35.75 -15.54 -24.53
N SER A 123 36.18 -16.78 -24.80
CA SER A 123 37.59 -17.10 -25.02
C SER A 123 38.19 -16.35 -26.24
N SER A 124 39.46 -15.93 -26.14
CA SER A 124 40.20 -15.28 -27.24
C SER A 124 41.72 -15.38 -27.02
N GLU A 125 42.40 -16.28 -27.73
CA GLU A 125 43.85 -16.48 -27.67
C GLU A 125 44.57 -15.91 -28.92
N SER A 126 45.63 -15.14 -28.65
CA SER A 126 46.79 -14.64 -29.44
C SER A 126 46.91 -14.71 -30.98
N GLU A 127 47.68 -13.75 -31.50
CA GLU A 127 48.10 -13.47 -32.88
C GLU A 127 49.52 -13.98 -33.27
N SER A 128 49.84 -14.12 -34.57
CA SER A 128 51.25 -14.04 -35.10
C SER A 128 51.40 -13.95 -36.64
N SER A 129 52.64 -13.64 -37.09
CA SER A 129 53.15 -13.21 -38.43
C SER A 129 54.65 -13.58 -38.59
N ASP A 130 55.36 -13.61 -39.73
CA ASP A 130 55.11 -13.62 -41.20
C ASP A 130 56.42 -14.16 -41.91
N ASP A 131 56.83 -13.67 -43.10
CA ASP A 131 58.00 -14.06 -43.98
C ASP A 131 57.89 -15.48 -44.64
N ASP A 132 58.12 -15.77 -45.95
CA ASP A 132 59.11 -15.43 -47.02
C ASP A 132 60.40 -16.33 -47.00
N ASP A 133 61.21 -16.61 -48.05
CA ASP A 133 61.69 -15.87 -49.27
C ASP A 133 62.11 -16.84 -50.45
N GLU A 134 62.74 -16.36 -51.55
CA GLU A 134 63.26 -17.06 -52.77
C GLU A 134 64.53 -17.97 -52.57
N ASP A 135 65.02 -18.91 -53.42
CA ASP A 135 64.51 -19.84 -54.48
C ASP A 135 65.69 -20.85 -54.86
N ASP A 136 65.89 -21.24 -56.14
CA ASP A 136 67.02 -21.98 -56.78
C ASP A 136 67.09 -23.54 -56.74
N GLU A 137 66.42 -24.15 -57.73
CA GLU A 137 66.74 -25.35 -58.56
C GLU A 137 67.80 -26.42 -58.15
N ASP A 138 67.36 -27.63 -57.74
CA ASP A 138 67.92 -28.92 -58.25
C ASP A 138 67.05 -30.21 -58.01
N GLU A 139 65.91 -30.17 -57.29
CA GLU A 139 65.16 -31.38 -56.84
C GLU A 139 63.86 -31.74 -57.60
N THR A 140 63.68 -31.27 -58.84
CA THR A 140 62.39 -31.33 -59.60
C THR A 140 61.70 -32.70 -59.69
N ALA A 141 62.46 -33.81 -59.65
CA ALA A 141 61.92 -35.17 -59.76
C ALA A 141 61.32 -35.74 -58.46
N ALA A 142 61.74 -35.24 -57.29
CA ALA A 142 61.13 -35.59 -56.00
C ALA A 142 59.87 -34.77 -55.76
N LEU A 143 59.98 -33.46 -56.01
CA LEU A 143 58.95 -32.44 -55.77
C LEU A 143 57.58 -32.79 -56.38
N MET A 144 57.54 -33.39 -57.58
CA MET A 144 56.28 -33.75 -58.25
C MET A 144 55.43 -34.77 -57.46
N ARG A 145 56.05 -35.71 -56.73
CA ARG A 145 55.30 -36.64 -55.86
C ARG A 145 54.83 -35.98 -54.56
N GLU A 146 55.60 -35.05 -54.03
CA GLU A 146 55.19 -34.24 -52.87
C GLU A 146 54.01 -33.33 -53.25
N LEU A 147 54.05 -32.69 -54.44
CA LEU A 147 52.96 -31.87 -54.95
C LEU A 147 51.68 -32.65 -55.24
N GLU A 148 51.76 -33.93 -55.64
CA GLU A 148 50.58 -34.80 -55.73
C GLU A 148 49.97 -35.10 -54.35
N LYS A 149 50.81 -35.35 -53.33
CA LYS A 149 50.39 -35.55 -51.94
C LYS A 149 49.76 -34.27 -51.37
N ILE A 150 50.42 -33.12 -51.50
CA ILE A 150 49.94 -31.80 -51.06
C ILE A 150 48.64 -31.40 -51.80
N LYS A 151 48.51 -31.69 -53.10
CA LYS A 151 47.25 -31.47 -53.84
C LYS A 151 46.11 -32.35 -53.31
N LYS A 152 46.38 -33.61 -52.96
CA LYS A 152 45.38 -34.50 -52.37
C LYS A 152 44.96 -34.00 -50.97
N GLU A 153 45.91 -33.55 -50.17
CA GLU A 153 45.69 -33.01 -48.82
C GLU A 153 44.91 -31.68 -48.86
N ARG A 154 45.28 -30.74 -49.73
CA ARG A 154 44.49 -29.51 -49.99
C ARG A 154 43.10 -29.80 -50.56
N ALA A 155 42.94 -30.84 -51.38
CA ALA A 155 41.62 -31.23 -51.87
C ALA A 155 40.72 -31.78 -50.75
N GLU A 156 41.27 -32.56 -49.81
CA GLU A 156 40.53 -33.04 -48.64
C GLU A 156 40.21 -31.90 -47.65
N ALA A 157 41.16 -30.98 -47.41
CA ALA A 157 40.93 -29.80 -46.58
C ALA A 157 39.84 -28.89 -47.16
N LYS A 158 39.90 -28.58 -48.47
CA LYS A 158 38.87 -27.79 -49.14
C LYS A 158 37.51 -28.50 -49.14
N ALA A 159 37.47 -29.82 -49.32
CA ALA A 159 36.22 -30.57 -49.25
C ALA A 159 35.55 -30.52 -47.86
N LYS A 160 36.34 -30.35 -46.78
CA LYS A 160 35.82 -30.13 -45.42
C LYS A 160 35.30 -28.70 -45.26
N GLU A 161 36.05 -27.68 -45.69
CA GLU A 161 35.62 -26.27 -45.70
C GLU A 161 34.32 -26.05 -46.50
N GLU A 162 34.21 -26.70 -47.67
CA GLU A 162 33.04 -26.60 -48.55
C GLU A 162 31.81 -27.32 -47.96
N ALA A 163 32.01 -28.41 -47.21
CA ALA A 163 30.94 -29.08 -46.46
C ALA A 163 30.49 -28.27 -45.21
N GLU A 164 31.43 -27.66 -44.49
CA GLU A 164 31.14 -26.79 -43.34
C GLU A 164 30.37 -25.54 -43.76
N ARG A 165 30.80 -24.87 -44.85
CA ARG A 165 30.08 -23.73 -45.43
C ARG A 165 28.69 -24.12 -45.92
N ALA A 166 28.50 -25.32 -46.47
CA ALA A 166 27.18 -25.81 -46.86
C ALA A 166 26.25 -26.00 -45.66
N ALA A 167 26.74 -26.61 -44.57
CA ALA A 167 25.97 -26.77 -43.33
C ALA A 167 25.53 -25.41 -42.74
N VAL A 168 26.43 -24.42 -42.70
CA VAL A 168 26.11 -23.06 -42.23
C VAL A 168 25.08 -22.36 -43.15
N GLU A 169 25.05 -22.64 -44.46
CA GLU A 169 24.00 -22.13 -45.34
C GLU A 169 22.65 -22.83 -45.11
N GLU A 170 22.65 -24.12 -44.80
CA GLU A 170 21.43 -24.86 -44.44
C GLU A 170 20.84 -24.38 -43.10
N GLU A 171 21.66 -24.18 -42.06
CA GLU A 171 21.23 -23.59 -40.78
C GLU A 171 20.62 -22.19 -40.97
N GLN A 172 21.25 -21.33 -41.77
CA GLN A 172 20.71 -19.99 -42.07
C GLN A 172 19.36 -20.07 -42.81
N ARG A 173 19.21 -21.01 -43.76
CA ARG A 173 17.93 -21.25 -44.46
C ARG A 173 16.85 -21.76 -43.51
N GLU A 174 17.16 -22.63 -42.55
CA GLU A 174 16.19 -23.07 -41.54
C GLU A 174 15.76 -21.92 -40.62
N ILE A 175 16.71 -21.09 -40.17
CA ILE A 175 16.42 -19.89 -39.36
C ILE A 175 15.51 -18.92 -40.12
N ASP A 176 15.79 -18.65 -41.41
CA ASP A 176 14.97 -17.75 -42.23
C ASP A 176 13.59 -18.34 -42.57
N VAL A 177 13.46 -19.65 -42.77
CA VAL A 177 12.16 -20.32 -42.95
C VAL A 177 11.32 -20.25 -41.66
N ALA A 178 11.93 -20.47 -40.49
CA ALA A 178 11.24 -20.41 -39.19
C ALA A 178 10.88 -18.97 -38.78
N ARG A 179 11.78 -18.00 -38.99
CA ARG A 179 11.64 -16.61 -38.54
C ARG A 179 10.96 -15.70 -39.57
N GLY A 180 11.09 -16.01 -40.85
CA GLY A 180 10.58 -15.23 -41.99
C GLY A 180 9.05 -15.20 -42.10
N ASN A 181 8.33 -16.07 -41.39
CA ASN A 181 6.86 -16.04 -41.35
C ASN A 181 6.33 -15.15 -40.19
N PRO A 182 5.82 -13.94 -40.46
CA PRO A 182 5.31 -13.02 -39.43
C PRO A 182 3.92 -13.39 -38.89
N LEU A 183 3.27 -14.45 -39.41
CA LEU A 183 1.97 -14.96 -38.94
C LEU A 183 2.13 -16.11 -37.93
N LEU A 184 3.20 -16.91 -38.04
CA LEU A 184 3.51 -17.98 -37.08
C LEU A 184 4.25 -17.47 -35.85
N ASN A 185 5.10 -16.45 -36.01
CA ASN A 185 5.73 -15.76 -34.90
C ASN A 185 4.72 -14.82 -34.21
N SER A 186 3.96 -15.38 -33.25
CA SER A 186 2.94 -14.67 -32.48
C SER A 186 3.52 -13.54 -31.65
N ARG A 187 3.56 -12.34 -32.24
CA ARG A 187 3.98 -11.12 -31.54
C ARG A 187 2.92 -10.76 -30.49
N ASP A 188 3.25 -10.90 -29.21
CA ASP A 188 2.37 -10.51 -28.12
C ASP A 188 1.92 -9.06 -28.26
N PHE A 189 0.63 -8.85 -28.53
CA PHE A 189 -0.01 -7.54 -28.65
C PHE A 189 -0.19 -6.84 -27.28
N THR A 190 0.85 -6.90 -26.44
CA THR A 190 1.01 -6.03 -25.29
C THR A 190 1.08 -4.58 -25.78
N MET A 191 0.07 -3.77 -25.42
CA MET A 191 0.00 -2.38 -25.86
C MET A 191 1.13 -1.57 -25.22
N LYS A 192 2.23 -1.44 -25.98
CA LYS A 192 3.55 -0.94 -25.52
C LYS A 192 3.55 0.52 -25.05
N ARG A 193 2.47 1.25 -25.32
CA ARG A 193 2.10 2.53 -24.71
C ARG A 193 0.63 2.47 -24.32
N ARG A 194 0.32 2.85 -23.07
CA ARG A 194 -1.04 3.08 -22.60
C ARG A 194 -1.43 4.53 -22.86
N TRP A 195 -2.71 4.84 -22.92
CA TRP A 195 -3.19 6.23 -22.98
C TRP A 195 -2.75 7.04 -21.74
N ASP A 196 -2.69 6.38 -20.57
CA ASP A 196 -2.14 6.90 -19.30
C ASP A 196 -0.65 7.27 -19.36
N ASP A 197 0.09 6.81 -20.37
CA ASP A 197 1.55 6.87 -20.39
C ASP A 197 2.08 8.27 -20.73
N ASP A 198 1.36 9.01 -21.58
CA ASP A 198 1.69 10.37 -22.00
C ASP A 198 1.15 11.45 -21.04
N VAL A 199 1.40 11.25 -19.74
CA VAL A 199 0.92 12.11 -18.65
C VAL A 199 2.08 12.48 -17.74
N VAL A 200 2.37 13.79 -17.65
CA VAL A 200 3.54 14.37 -16.95
C VAL A 200 3.54 14.19 -15.43
N PHE A 201 2.41 13.79 -14.82
CA PHE A 201 2.30 13.51 -13.39
C PHE A 201 1.70 12.12 -13.15
N LYS A 202 2.44 11.25 -12.46
CA LYS A 202 1.97 9.90 -12.05
C LYS A 202 1.71 9.86 -10.54
N ASN A 203 0.77 9.01 -10.11
CA ASN A 203 0.63 8.54 -8.71
C ASN A 203 0.50 9.63 -7.60
N GLN A 204 0.05 10.85 -7.93
CA GLN A 204 0.07 12.01 -7.02
C GLN A 204 -0.62 11.80 -5.66
N ALA A 205 -1.64 10.93 -5.59
CA ALA A 205 -2.41 10.65 -4.38
C ALA A 205 -1.96 9.39 -3.61
N ARG A 206 -0.94 8.67 -4.07
CA ARG A 206 -0.46 7.42 -3.46
C ARG A 206 0.03 7.67 -2.02
N GLY A 207 -0.62 7.05 -1.03
CA GLY A 207 -0.31 7.24 0.39
C GLY A 207 -0.86 8.54 1.00
N THR A 208 -1.87 9.16 0.39
CA THR A 208 -2.54 10.35 0.97
C THR A 208 -3.72 10.01 1.88
N GLU A 209 -4.24 8.78 1.81
CA GLU A 209 -5.51 8.38 2.44
C GLU A 209 -5.54 8.63 3.95
N ASP A 210 -4.46 8.26 4.64
CA ASP A 210 -4.44 8.21 6.11
C ASP A 210 -4.37 9.59 6.77
N ARG A 211 -4.00 10.63 5.98
CA ARG A 211 -3.95 12.03 6.45
C ARG A 211 -5.30 12.54 6.94
N ASN A 212 -6.40 11.96 6.46
CA ASN A 212 -7.76 12.34 6.83
C ASN A 212 -8.52 11.23 7.61
N LYS A 213 -7.91 10.05 7.82
CA LYS A 213 -8.51 8.95 8.61
C LYS A 213 -8.41 9.19 10.12
N LYS A 214 -7.37 9.90 10.59
CA LYS A 214 -7.13 10.15 12.02
C LYS A 214 -8.21 11.05 12.63
N LYS A 215 -8.91 10.52 13.64
CA LYS A 215 -10.01 11.20 14.37
C LYS A 215 -9.46 12.10 15.50
N GLU A 216 -8.68 13.12 15.14
CA GLU A 216 -8.02 14.02 16.10
C GLU A 216 -8.98 15.10 16.63
N PHE A 217 -9.09 15.22 17.97
CA PHE A 217 -9.84 16.31 18.61
C PHE A 217 -8.90 17.49 18.93
N ILE A 218 -9.15 18.64 18.30
CA ILE A 218 -8.40 19.87 18.52
C ILE A 218 -9.26 20.83 19.36
N ASN A 219 -8.77 21.22 20.54
CA ASN A 219 -9.40 22.22 21.41
C ASN A 219 -9.16 23.65 20.89
N ASP A 220 -9.59 23.92 19.66
CA ASP A 220 -9.45 25.21 18.97
C ASP A 220 -10.64 25.41 18.02
N MET A 221 -11.43 26.45 18.26
CA MET A 221 -12.66 26.74 17.51
C MET A 221 -12.44 27.14 16.05
N LEU A 222 -11.21 27.50 15.64
CA LEU A 222 -10.85 27.89 14.27
C LEU A 222 -10.00 26.82 13.57
N ARG A 223 -9.11 26.14 14.31
CA ARG A 223 -8.22 25.10 13.75
C ARG A 223 -8.80 23.69 13.79
N SER A 224 -9.87 23.43 14.55
CA SER A 224 -10.59 22.15 14.52
C SER A 224 -11.08 21.80 13.10
N ASP A 225 -11.00 20.53 12.74
CA ASP A 225 -11.47 20.04 11.44
C ASP A 225 -12.96 20.26 11.22
N PHE A 226 -13.76 20.37 12.29
CA PHE A 226 -15.14 20.83 12.19
C PHE A 226 -15.22 22.23 11.57
N HIS A 227 -14.38 23.16 12.02
CA HIS A 227 -14.34 24.53 11.51
C HIS A 227 -13.78 24.57 10.07
N LYS A 228 -12.72 23.80 9.79
CA LYS A 228 -12.19 23.67 8.42
C LYS A 228 -13.27 23.20 7.44
N LYS A 229 -14.01 22.13 7.80
CA LYS A 229 -15.12 21.54 7.01
C LYS A 229 -16.37 22.43 6.96
N PHE A 230 -16.60 23.25 7.98
CA PHE A 230 -17.66 24.26 7.96
C PHE A 230 -17.33 25.37 6.95
N MET A 231 -16.12 25.94 7.02
CA MET A 231 -15.72 27.03 6.15
C MET A 231 -15.63 26.59 4.69
N SER A 232 -15.08 25.42 4.37
CA SER A 232 -15.07 24.90 2.99
C SER A 232 -16.44 24.47 2.44
N LYS A 233 -17.47 24.41 3.28
CA LYS A 233 -18.86 24.12 2.88
C LYS A 233 -19.70 25.39 2.66
N TYR A 234 -19.49 26.43 3.47
CA TYR A 234 -20.32 27.64 3.47
C TYR A 234 -19.63 28.89 2.92
N ILE A 235 -18.32 28.83 2.67
CA ILE A 235 -17.54 29.85 1.95
C ILE A 235 -16.86 29.14 0.76
N ARG A 236 -16.82 29.81 -0.39
CA ARG A 236 -16.32 29.29 -1.67
C ARG A 236 -15.36 30.28 -2.31
#